data_AF-A0A4Q7NJW0-F1
#
_entry.id   AF-A0A4Q7NJW0-F1
#
_cell.length_a   1.000
_cell.length_b   1.000
_cell.length_c   1.000
_cell.angle_alpha   90.00
_cell.angle_beta   90.00
_cell.angle_gamma   90.00
#
_symmetry.space_group_name_H-M   'P 1'
#
loop_
_entity.id
_entity.type
_entity.pdbx_description
1 polymer ?
#
loop_
_entity_poly.entity_id
_entity_poly.type
_entity_poly.pdbx_seq_one_letter_code
_entity_poly.pdbx_strand_id
1 'polypeptide(L)'
;MRCPICAAAKLVHDTRDLSYSYKGEITSIPAVSGDYCPACGESVLDSVESERVSAAMLTFNRQVNAKWVDPDFIANVRKKLALDQREAAEIFGGGVNAFLRYETGKTKPPLALIKLLKVLNRHPELLDEVRAV
;
A
#
# COMPACT_ATOMS: atom_id res chain seq x y z
N MET A 1 12.80 -18.58 23.36
CA MET A 1 14.18 -18.03 23.15
C MET A 1 14.32 -16.67 23.84
N ARG A 2 15.52 -16.08 23.94
CA ARG A 2 15.66 -14.65 24.34
C ARG A 2 15.19 -13.76 23.19
N CYS A 3 14.66 -12.58 23.51
CA CYS A 3 14.23 -11.61 22.50
C CYS A 3 15.39 -11.24 21.56
N PRO A 4 15.22 -11.34 20.24
CA PRO A 4 16.27 -11.03 19.26
C PRO A 4 16.56 -9.52 19.15
N ILE A 5 15.65 -8.65 19.60
CA ILE A 5 15.79 -7.20 19.48
C ILE A 5 16.47 -6.57 20.69
N CYS A 6 16.05 -6.90 21.92
CA CYS A 6 16.60 -6.26 23.13
C CYS A 6 17.46 -7.20 24.00
N ALA A 7 17.41 -8.52 23.77
CA ALA A 7 18.06 -9.56 24.59
C ALA A 7 17.74 -9.56 26.11
N ALA A 8 16.87 -8.65 26.58
CA ALA A 8 16.61 -8.40 28.00
C ALA A 8 15.70 -9.44 28.66
N ALA A 9 14.78 -10.04 27.90
CA ALA A 9 13.81 -11.00 28.42
C ALA A 9 13.66 -12.23 27.50
N LYS A 10 13.19 -13.34 28.09
CA LYS A 10 12.68 -14.48 27.31
C LYS A 10 11.35 -14.09 26.67
N LEU A 11 11.14 -14.56 25.45
CA LEU A 11 9.84 -14.44 24.79
C LEU A 11 8.81 -15.33 25.50
N VAL A 12 7.58 -14.85 25.56
CA VAL A 12 6.43 -15.53 26.14
C VAL A 12 5.39 -15.69 25.04
N HIS A 13 4.93 -16.93 24.83
CA HIS A 13 3.87 -17.21 23.88
C HIS A 13 2.56 -16.62 24.38
N ASP A 14 1.88 -15.85 23.54
CA ASP A 14 0.65 -15.15 23.89
C ASP A 14 -0.18 -14.89 22.62
N THR A 15 -1.45 -14.48 22.79
CA THR A 15 -2.32 -14.03 21.70
C THR A 15 -2.93 -12.69 22.07
N ARG A 16 -2.68 -11.68 21.24
CA ARG A 16 -3.16 -10.31 21.48
C ARG A 16 -3.39 -9.56 20.18
N ASP A 17 -4.10 -8.45 20.31
CA ASP A 17 -4.28 -7.50 19.23
C ASP A 17 -2.98 -6.75 18.92
N LEU A 18 -2.64 -6.67 17.64
CA LEU A 18 -1.45 -5.98 17.14
C LEU A 18 -1.84 -4.63 16.52
N SER A 19 -1.37 -3.54 17.11
CA SER A 19 -1.55 -2.21 16.52
C SER A 19 -0.66 -2.03 15.30
N TYR A 20 -1.24 -1.56 14.19
CA TYR A 20 -0.52 -1.28 12.96
C TYR A 20 -0.85 0.13 12.45
N SER A 21 0.19 0.93 12.21
CA SER A 21 0.05 2.28 11.66
C SER A 21 0.57 2.37 10.24
N TYR A 22 -0.18 3.02 9.35
CA TYR A 22 0.22 3.30 7.98
C TYR A 22 -0.24 4.69 7.55
N LYS A 23 0.71 5.55 7.15
CA LYS A 23 0.45 6.94 6.69
C LYS A 23 -0.43 7.76 7.65
N GLY A 24 -0.21 7.62 8.96
CA GLY A 24 -0.94 8.33 10.00
C GLY A 24 -2.29 7.71 10.39
N GLU A 25 -2.74 6.68 9.68
CA GLU A 25 -3.93 5.90 10.03
C GLU A 25 -3.50 4.68 10.86
N ILE A 26 -4.32 4.27 11.82
CA ILE A 26 -4.04 3.15 12.73
C ILE A 26 -5.17 2.12 12.63
N THR A 27 -4.82 0.84 12.66
CA THR A 27 -5.74 -0.28 12.80
C THR A 27 -5.26 -1.24 13.90
N SER A 28 -6.16 -2.12 14.35
CA SER A 28 -5.83 -3.25 15.20
C SER A 28 -6.02 -4.55 14.39
N ILE A 29 -4.97 -5.37 14.32
CA ILE A 29 -5.05 -6.72 13.75
C ILE A 29 -5.39 -7.66 14.89
N PRO A 30 -6.57 -8.29 14.89
CA PRO A 30 -7.03 -9.04 16.05
C PRO A 30 -6.31 -10.37 16.22
N ALA A 31 -6.22 -10.79 17.48
CA ALA A 31 -5.82 -12.14 17.89
C ALA A 31 -4.55 -12.65 17.20
N VAL A 32 -3.48 -11.87 17.23
CA VAL A 32 -2.17 -12.25 16.70
C VAL A 32 -1.46 -13.14 17.71
N SER A 33 -1.25 -14.40 17.34
CA SER A 33 -0.58 -15.40 18.17
C SER A 33 0.92 -15.43 17.88
N GLY A 34 1.75 -15.42 18.92
CA GLY A 34 3.19 -15.46 18.74
C GLY A 34 3.97 -15.35 20.03
N ASP A 35 5.29 -15.29 19.88
CA ASP A 35 6.23 -15.15 20.97
C ASP A 35 6.55 -13.67 21.19
N TYR A 36 6.15 -13.14 22.34
CA TYR A 36 6.29 -11.71 22.61
C TYR A 36 7.29 -11.40 23.72
N CYS A 37 8.01 -10.30 23.55
CA CYS A 37 8.92 -9.79 24.56
C CYS A 37 8.20 -8.90 25.57
N PRO A 38 8.19 -9.24 26.87
CA PRO A 38 7.59 -8.39 27.90
C PRO A 38 8.40 -7.10 28.17
N ALA A 39 9.65 -7.02 27.74
CA ALA A 39 10.52 -5.87 28.00
C ALA A 39 10.39 -4.75 26.95
N CYS A 40 10.28 -5.10 25.65
CA CYS A 40 10.24 -4.12 24.56
C CYS A 40 9.03 -4.23 23.64
N GLY A 41 8.17 -5.23 23.83
CA GLY A 41 6.96 -5.41 23.01
C GLY A 41 7.19 -6.11 21.66
N GLU A 42 8.42 -6.53 21.34
CA GLU A 42 8.72 -7.26 20.11
C GLU A 42 7.89 -8.53 19.98
N SER A 43 7.41 -8.84 18.77
CA SER A 43 6.67 -10.05 18.44
C SER A 43 7.42 -10.91 17.44
N VAL A 44 7.60 -12.19 17.74
CA VAL A 44 8.14 -13.20 16.82
C VAL A 44 7.00 -14.13 16.43
N LEU A 45 6.64 -14.13 15.15
CA LEU A 45 5.53 -14.91 14.61
C LEU A 45 6.07 -16.13 13.86
N ASP A 46 5.30 -17.22 13.85
CA ASP A 46 5.56 -18.31 12.90
C ASP A 46 5.20 -17.88 11.46
N SER A 47 5.51 -18.74 10.48
CA SER A 47 5.27 -18.43 9.08
C SER A 47 3.79 -18.21 8.74
N VAL A 48 2.89 -18.99 9.35
CA VAL A 48 1.45 -18.94 9.06
C VAL A 48 0.87 -17.64 9.59
N GLU A 49 1.19 -17.30 10.84
CA GLU A 49 0.69 -16.08 11.45
C GLU A 49 1.33 -14.83 10.81
N SER A 50 2.62 -14.90 10.45
CA SER A 50 3.30 -13.84 9.71
C SER A 50 2.63 -13.56 8.36
N GLU A 51 2.23 -14.59 7.62
CA GLU A 51 1.50 -14.44 6.37
C GLU A 51 0.12 -13.79 6.59
N ARG A 52 -0.63 -14.24 7.60
CA ARG A 52 -1.94 -13.69 7.96
C ARG A 52 -1.85 -12.21 8.34
N VAL A 53 -0.90 -11.86 9.20
CA VAL A 53 -0.66 -10.48 9.65
C VAL A 53 -0.24 -9.61 8.47
N SER A 54 0.67 -10.10 7.62
CA SER A 54 1.11 -9.38 6.42
C SER A 54 -0.05 -9.12 5.45
N ALA A 55 -0.93 -10.09 5.25
CA ALA A 55 -2.12 -9.93 4.41
C ALA A 55 -3.10 -8.90 5.00
N ALA A 56 -3.32 -8.89 6.32
CA ALA A 56 -4.13 -7.90 7.00
C ALA A 56 -3.54 -6.48 6.87
N MET A 57 -2.23 -6.33 7.07
CA MET A 57 -1.50 -5.07 6.87
C MET A 57 -1.63 -4.56 5.42
N LEU A 58 -1.44 -5.43 4.42
CA LEU A 58 -1.58 -5.07 3.00
C LEU A 58 -3.02 -4.65 2.65
N THR A 59 -4.01 -5.32 3.23
CA THR A 59 -5.43 -4.97 3.05
C THR A 59 -5.72 -3.58 3.62
N PHE A 60 -5.26 -3.31 4.84
CA PHE A 60 -5.37 -1.99 5.46
C PHE A 60 -4.66 -0.90 4.63
N ASN A 61 -3.44 -1.17 4.14
CA ASN A 61 -2.70 -0.22 3.31
C ASN A 61 -3.46 0.17 2.05
N ARG A 62 -4.13 -0.80 1.39
CA ARG A 62 -4.98 -0.53 0.23
C ARG A 62 -6.18 0.33 0.59
N GLN A 63 -6.87 0.02 1.70
CA GLN A 63 -7.99 0.83 2.19
C GLN A 63 -7.57 2.28 2.48
N VAL A 64 -6.44 2.47 3.17
CA VAL A 64 -5.89 3.80 3.46
C VAL A 64 -5.56 4.55 2.17
N ASN A 65 -4.94 3.88 1.18
CA ASN A 65 -4.62 4.53 -0.10
C ASN A 65 -5.89 4.88 -0.89
N ALA A 66 -6.92 4.04 -0.86
CA ALA A 66 -8.20 4.26 -1.56
C ALA A 66 -8.97 5.48 -1.02
N LYS A 67 -8.77 5.87 0.25
CA LYS A 67 -9.33 7.13 0.80
C LYS A 67 -8.86 8.38 0.02
N TRP A 68 -7.71 8.32 -0.66
CA TRP A 68 -7.13 9.47 -1.36
C TRP A 68 -7.49 9.52 -2.85
N VAL A 69 -7.47 8.35 -3.49
CA VAL A 69 -7.85 8.18 -4.88
C VAL A 69 -8.30 6.73 -5.06
N ASP A 70 -9.46 6.57 -5.69
CA ASP A 70 -9.97 5.26 -6.05
C ASP A 70 -9.02 4.61 -7.08
N PRO A 71 -8.44 3.42 -6.80
CA PRO A 71 -7.63 2.69 -7.77
C PRO A 71 -8.36 2.45 -9.10
N ASP A 72 -9.68 2.24 -9.07
CA ASP A 72 -10.49 2.03 -10.26
C ASP A 72 -10.61 3.29 -11.11
N PHE A 73 -10.61 4.48 -10.48
CA PHE A 73 -10.55 5.75 -11.21
C PHE A 73 -9.30 5.81 -12.09
N ILE A 74 -8.14 5.41 -11.58
CA ILE A 74 -6.86 5.45 -12.32
C ILE A 74 -6.93 4.50 -13.52
N ALA A 75 -7.39 3.26 -13.30
CA ALA A 75 -7.55 2.27 -14.35
C ALA A 75 -8.54 2.74 -15.43
N ASN A 76 -9.65 3.35 -15.04
CA ASN A 76 -10.68 3.82 -15.95
C ASN A 76 -10.19 5.00 -16.81
N VAL A 77 -9.50 5.97 -16.22
CA VAL A 77 -8.91 7.08 -16.98
C VAL A 77 -7.86 6.57 -17.96
N ARG A 78 -6.94 5.68 -17.52
CA ARG A 78 -5.93 5.10 -18.40
C ARG A 78 -6.56 4.39 -19.60
N LYS A 79 -7.58 3.55 -19.37
CA LYS A 79 -8.31 2.85 -20.43
C LYS A 79 -9.04 3.82 -21.36
N LYS A 80 -9.63 4.89 -20.82
CA LYS A 80 -10.29 5.96 -21.61
C LYS A 80 -9.30 6.67 -22.54
N LEU A 81 -8.05 6.82 -22.10
CA LEU A 81 -6.94 7.38 -22.88
C LEU A 81 -6.31 6.36 -23.84
N ALA A 82 -6.84 5.14 -23.93
CA ALA A 82 -6.34 4.05 -24.76
C ALA A 82 -4.86 3.71 -24.50
N LEU A 83 -4.42 3.78 -23.25
CA LEU A 83 -3.06 3.45 -22.84
C LEU A 83 -2.99 2.10 -22.13
N ASP A 84 -1.93 1.33 -22.38
CA ASP A 84 -1.53 0.25 -21.47
C ASP A 84 -0.81 0.80 -20.22
N GLN A 85 -0.53 -0.06 -19.23
CA GLN A 85 0.11 0.37 -17.98
C GLN A 85 1.56 0.84 -18.17
N ARG A 86 2.27 0.28 -19.15
CA ARG A 86 3.65 0.63 -19.46
C ARG A 86 3.71 1.98 -20.17
N GLU A 87 2.89 2.20 -21.18
CA GLU A 87 2.75 3.47 -21.89
C GLU A 87 2.35 4.58 -20.92
N ALA A 88 1.39 4.31 -20.02
CA ALA A 88 1.03 5.26 -18.98
C ALA A 88 2.20 5.56 -18.04
N ALA A 89 3.00 4.55 -17.65
CA ALA A 89 4.18 4.76 -16.82
C ALA A 89 5.29 5.53 -17.54
N GLU A 90 5.41 5.39 -18.86
CA GLU A 90 6.35 6.16 -19.69
C GLU A 90 5.92 7.63 -19.81
N ILE A 91 4.63 7.89 -20.07
CA ILE A 91 4.08 9.24 -20.23
C ILE A 91 4.03 9.99 -18.88
N PHE A 92 3.53 9.33 -17.84
CA PHE A 92 3.25 10.00 -16.55
C PHE A 92 4.33 9.75 -15.49
N GLY A 93 5.31 8.90 -15.77
CA GLY A 93 6.41 8.56 -14.86
C GLY A 93 6.05 7.61 -13.71
N GLY A 94 6.99 7.47 -12.77
CA GLY A 94 6.88 6.60 -11.59
C GLY A 94 7.50 5.20 -11.76
N GLY A 95 8.10 4.94 -12.92
CA GLY A 95 8.76 3.68 -13.29
C GLY A 95 7.81 2.62 -13.83
N VAL A 96 8.35 1.59 -14.48
CA VAL A 96 7.62 0.62 -15.32
C VAL A 96 6.40 -0.05 -14.67
N ASN A 97 6.39 -0.18 -13.33
CA ASN A 97 5.30 -0.82 -12.57
C ASN A 97 4.42 0.18 -11.79
N ALA A 98 4.51 1.47 -12.09
CA ALA A 98 3.76 2.51 -11.36
C ALA A 98 2.26 2.29 -11.43
N PHE A 99 1.71 2.22 -12.65
CA PHE A 99 0.27 2.08 -12.87
C PHE A 99 -0.27 0.75 -12.34
N LEU A 100 0.49 -0.33 -12.41
CA LEU A 100 0.14 -1.58 -11.73
C LEU A 100 -0.03 -1.39 -10.22
N ARG A 101 0.90 -0.68 -9.56
CA ARG A 101 0.82 -0.44 -8.10
C ARG A 101 -0.30 0.53 -7.72
N TYR A 102 -0.55 1.53 -8.56
CA TYR A 102 -1.60 2.52 -8.36
C TYR A 102 -3.00 1.89 -8.51
N GLU A 103 -3.21 1.14 -9.60
CA GLU A 103 -4.48 0.45 -9.90
C GLU A 103 -4.77 -0.71 -8.93
N THR A 104 -3.75 -1.25 -8.25
CA THR A 104 -3.95 -2.25 -7.19
C THR A 104 -4.01 -1.65 -5.77
N GLY A 105 -3.94 -0.31 -5.66
CA GLY A 105 -3.93 0.39 -4.37
C GLY A 105 -2.70 0.11 -3.50
N LYS A 106 -1.69 -0.60 -4.03
CA LYS A 106 -0.44 -0.93 -3.31
C LYS A 106 0.37 0.32 -2.99
N THR A 107 0.24 1.37 -3.78
CA THR A 107 0.98 2.61 -3.58
C THR A 107 0.08 3.81 -3.87
N LYS A 108 0.23 4.86 -3.06
CA LYS A 108 -0.45 6.15 -3.30
C LYS A 108 0.26 6.88 -4.44
N PRO A 109 -0.44 7.25 -5.52
CA PRO A 109 0.14 8.07 -6.58
C PRO A 109 0.47 9.49 -6.10
N PRO A 110 1.43 10.19 -6.74
CA PRO A 110 1.68 11.60 -6.47
C PRO A 110 0.41 12.45 -6.69
N LEU A 111 0.23 13.50 -5.88
CA LEU A 111 -0.93 14.39 -5.99
C LEU A 111 -1.02 15.06 -7.37
N ALA A 112 0.12 15.43 -7.95
CA ALA A 112 0.20 16.01 -9.29
C ALA A 112 -0.38 15.06 -10.35
N LEU A 113 -0.02 13.78 -10.29
CA LEU A 113 -0.54 12.76 -11.21
C LEU A 113 -2.06 12.62 -11.08
N ILE A 114 -2.59 12.57 -9.86
CA ILE A 114 -4.05 12.48 -9.63
C ILE A 114 -4.77 13.69 -10.24
N LYS A 115 -4.23 14.90 -10.06
CA LYS A 115 -4.80 16.11 -10.66
C LYS A 115 -4.77 16.07 -12.18
N LEU A 116 -3.65 15.65 -12.77
CA LEU A 116 -3.50 15.52 -14.22
C LEU A 116 -4.49 14.50 -14.80
N LEU A 117 -4.61 13.31 -14.19
CA LEU A 117 -5.59 12.31 -14.61
C LEU A 117 -7.04 12.81 -14.49
N LYS A 118 -7.36 13.66 -13.51
CA LYS A 118 -8.69 14.30 -13.43
C LYS A 118 -8.95 15.28 -14.57
N VAL A 119 -7.92 16.03 -15.00
CA VAL A 119 -8.01 16.92 -16.17
C VAL A 119 -8.20 16.09 -17.43
N LEU A 120 -7.33 15.11 -17.67
CA LEU A 120 -7.39 14.24 -18.86
C LEU A 120 -8.66 13.37 -18.91
N ASN A 121 -9.25 13.03 -17.77
CA ASN A 121 -10.55 12.37 -17.76
C ASN A 121 -11.66 13.25 -18.35
N ARG A 122 -11.58 14.58 -18.17
CA ARG A 122 -12.55 15.53 -18.72
C ARG A 122 -12.19 15.97 -20.14
N HIS A 123 -10.89 16.04 -20.42
CA HIS A 123 -10.30 16.55 -21.65
C HIS A 123 -9.28 15.55 -22.22
N PRO A 124 -9.72 14.38 -22.72
CA PRO A 124 -8.81 13.35 -23.24
C PRO A 124 -7.98 13.84 -24.43
N GLU A 125 -8.46 14.84 -25.17
CA GLU A 125 -7.77 15.50 -26.28
C GLU A 125 -6.44 16.15 -25.87
N LEU A 126 -6.26 16.50 -24.59
CA LEU A 126 -5.02 17.11 -24.08
C LEU A 126 -3.90 16.09 -23.85
N LEU A 127 -4.14 14.80 -24.06
CA LEU A 127 -3.10 13.78 -23.88
C LEU A 127 -1.90 14.02 -24.79
N ASP A 128 -2.13 14.49 -26.02
CA ASP A 128 -1.06 14.72 -26.98
C ASP A 128 -0.15 15.88 -26.56
N GLU A 129 -0.66 16.88 -25.83
CA GLU A 129 0.16 17.93 -25.22
C GLU A 129 1.08 17.38 -24.14
N VAL A 130 0.59 16.41 -23.34
CA VAL A 130 1.40 15.77 -22.29
C VAL A 130 2.50 14.89 -22.89
N ARG A 131 2.22 14.23 -24.02
CA ARG A 131 3.19 13.38 -24.74
C ARG A 131 4.30 14.17 -25.43
N ALA A 132 4.05 15.43 -25.76
CA ALA A 132 4.99 16.28 -26.49
C ALA A 132 6.12 16.85 -25.61
N VAL A 133 6.03 16.64 -24.29
CA VAL A 133 7.05 17.03 -23.29
C VAL A 133 8.09 15.93 -23.15
#